data_AF-K0S9Q7-F1
#
_entry.id   AF-K0S9Q7-F1
#
_cell.length_a   1.000
_cell.length_b   1.000
_cell.length_c   1.000
_cell.angle_alpha   90.00
_cell.angle_beta   90.00
_cell.angle_gamma   90.00
#
_symmetry.space_group_name_H-M   'P 1'
#
loop_
_entity.id
_entity.type
_entity.pdbx_description
1 polymer ?
#
loop_
_entity_poly.entity_id
_entity_poly.type
_entity_poly.pdbx_seq_one_letter_code
_entity_poly.pdbx_strand_id
1 'polypeptide(L)'
;MMAPNYQSITISDVDDDDAPLAMVSGKDETKNPHPEDHLAPPFDSDERPSSLLVGTFNLIATVVGGGVLSLPIVFQKCGIVFATAAMALSACTTYLSLVMLCYSSRRAGGSSYGEVMRSAFGERAEELVAWLLFVFLLFVIVGYMVLIRDIWTPLALLVLPSANEDYVLLGIV
;
A
#
# COMPACT_ATOMS: atom_id res chain seq x y z
N MET A 1 -1.97 -20.88 -31.88
CA MET A 1 -2.59 -19.69 -31.27
C MET A 1 -1.64 -19.25 -30.17
N MET A 2 -1.08 -18.04 -30.33
CA MET A 2 0.05 -17.46 -29.59
C MET A 2 -0.30 -17.21 -28.11
N ALA A 3 0.59 -17.56 -27.18
CA ALA A 3 0.60 -17.00 -25.83
C ALA A 3 1.58 -15.80 -25.79
N PRO A 4 1.27 -14.68 -25.12
CA PRO A 4 2.18 -13.55 -25.04
C PRO A 4 3.35 -13.86 -24.09
N ASN A 5 4.55 -13.55 -24.58
CA ASN A 5 5.84 -13.67 -23.90
C ASN A 5 5.97 -12.51 -22.89
N TYR A 6 6.10 -12.81 -21.59
CA TYR A 6 6.36 -11.81 -20.56
C TYR A 6 7.87 -11.74 -20.33
N GLN A 7 8.51 -10.76 -20.96
CA GLN A 7 9.92 -10.46 -20.76
C GLN A 7 10.11 -9.94 -19.33
N SER A 8 10.74 -10.73 -18.47
CA SER A 8 11.27 -10.27 -17.19
C SER A 8 12.29 -9.16 -17.46
N ILE A 9 12.09 -8.00 -16.83
CA ILE A 9 13.05 -6.89 -16.84
C ILE A 9 14.28 -7.38 -16.08
N THR A 10 15.31 -7.79 -16.84
CA THR A 10 16.66 -8.02 -16.34
C THR A 10 17.17 -6.68 -15.82
N ILE A 11 17.25 -6.51 -14.50
CA ILE A 11 18.10 -5.46 -13.93
C ILE A 11 19.52 -6.00 -14.08
N SER A 12 20.21 -5.46 -15.07
CA SER A 12 21.60 -5.73 -15.36
C SER A 12 22.47 -5.49 -14.12
N ASP A 13 23.38 -6.44 -13.94
CA ASP A 13 24.45 -6.48 -12.97
C ASP A 13 25.21 -5.14 -12.87
N VAL A 14 25.43 -4.68 -11.64
CA VAL A 14 26.54 -3.78 -11.33
C VAL A 14 27.64 -4.66 -10.76
N ASP A 15 28.66 -4.84 -11.58
CA ASP A 15 29.91 -5.55 -11.30
C ASP A 15 30.58 -5.04 -10.01
N ASP A 16 31.04 -5.98 -9.17
CA ASP A 16 32.26 -5.80 -8.39
C ASP A 16 33.02 -7.14 -8.41
N ASP A 17 34.18 -7.11 -9.08
CA ASP A 17 35.20 -8.15 -9.20
C ASP A 17 35.68 -8.68 -7.83
N ASP A 18 35.80 -10.00 -7.69
CA ASP A 18 37.01 -10.71 -7.20
C ASP A 18 36.74 -12.22 -7.02
N ALA A 19 37.45 -13.04 -7.79
CA ALA A 19 37.42 -14.51 -7.78
C ALA A 19 38.10 -15.13 -6.53
N PRO A 20 38.28 -16.47 -6.44
CA PRO A 20 37.33 -17.59 -6.42
C PRO A 20 37.50 -18.42 -5.12
N LEU A 21 36.83 -19.59 -5.03
CA LEU A 21 37.16 -20.81 -4.26
C LEU A 21 36.06 -21.34 -3.31
N ALA A 22 35.30 -22.28 -3.90
CA ALA A 22 35.27 -23.68 -3.49
C ALA A 22 34.26 -24.16 -2.42
N MET A 23 33.60 -25.25 -2.83
CA MET A 23 33.19 -26.44 -2.06
C MET A 23 31.79 -26.49 -1.44
N VAL A 24 30.93 -27.19 -2.18
CA VAL A 24 30.21 -28.41 -1.75
C VAL A 24 29.52 -28.36 -0.39
N SER A 25 28.19 -28.34 -0.44
CA SER A 25 27.42 -29.37 0.25
C SER A 25 26.14 -29.62 -0.53
N GLY A 26 26.05 -30.81 -1.11
CA GLY A 26 24.82 -31.31 -1.73
C GLY A 26 23.81 -31.80 -0.70
N LYS A 27 22.69 -32.26 -1.26
CA LYS A 27 21.49 -32.86 -0.65
C LYS A 27 20.48 -31.86 -0.08
N ASP A 28 19.20 -31.88 -0.42
CA ASP A 28 18.41 -32.90 -1.11
C ASP A 28 17.29 -32.21 -1.90
N GLU A 29 17.09 -32.70 -3.13
CA GLU A 29 15.88 -32.53 -3.91
C GLU A 29 14.65 -32.92 -3.08
N THR A 30 14.02 -31.95 -2.42
CA THR A 30 12.58 -32.07 -2.11
C THR A 30 11.84 -31.40 -3.26
N LYS A 31 11.71 -32.17 -4.34
CA LYS A 31 10.82 -31.89 -5.47
C LYS A 31 9.39 -31.78 -4.93
N ASN A 32 8.99 -30.57 -4.54
CA ASN A 32 7.59 -30.26 -4.27
C ASN A 32 6.88 -30.16 -5.64
N PRO A 33 5.91 -31.04 -5.95
CA PRO A 33 5.15 -30.96 -7.17
C PRO A 33 4.00 -29.95 -6.99
N HIS A 34 4.32 -28.72 -6.56
CA HIS A 34 3.35 -27.64 -6.56
C HIS A 34 3.69 -26.70 -7.72
N PRO A 35 2.78 -26.52 -8.70
CA PRO A 35 2.98 -25.55 -9.74
C PRO A 35 3.03 -24.16 -9.09
N GLU A 36 4.16 -23.49 -9.28
CA GLU A 36 4.29 -22.03 -9.25
C GLU A 36 3.97 -21.36 -7.90
N ASP A 37 4.77 -21.65 -6.87
CA ASP A 37 4.88 -20.74 -5.72
C ASP A 37 5.63 -19.47 -6.16
N HIS A 38 4.92 -18.47 -6.67
CA HIS A 38 5.40 -17.11 -7.00
C HIS A 38 5.94 -16.32 -5.78
N LEU A 39 6.12 -16.99 -4.65
CA LEU A 39 6.54 -16.44 -3.36
C LEU A 39 8.00 -16.78 -3.02
N ALA A 40 8.71 -17.48 -3.90
CA ALA A 40 10.15 -17.70 -3.78
C ALA A 40 10.93 -16.37 -3.96
N PRO A 41 11.90 -16.06 -3.08
CA PRO A 41 12.52 -16.97 -2.13
C PRO A 41 11.77 -17.06 -0.77
N PRO A 42 11.92 -18.20 -0.05
CA PRO A 42 11.23 -18.48 1.22
C PRO A 42 11.46 -17.39 2.29
N PHE A 43 10.57 -17.26 3.27
CA PHE A 43 10.62 -16.21 4.32
C PHE A 43 11.95 -16.14 5.11
N ASP A 44 12.77 -17.20 5.03
CA ASP A 44 14.04 -17.38 5.75
C ASP A 44 15.29 -17.15 4.88
N SER A 45 15.13 -16.68 3.63
CA SER A 45 16.27 -16.37 2.75
C SER A 45 16.77 -14.95 2.97
N ASP A 46 18.09 -14.78 3.19
CA ASP A 46 18.77 -13.48 3.22
C ASP A 46 18.68 -12.70 1.88
N GLU A 47 18.23 -13.36 0.80
CA GLU A 47 18.02 -12.76 -0.53
C GLU A 47 16.72 -11.92 -0.62
N ARG A 48 15.90 -11.87 0.43
CA ARG A 48 14.63 -11.13 0.42
C ARG A 48 14.82 -9.71 0.95
N PRO A 49 14.67 -8.65 0.14
CA PRO A 49 14.84 -7.26 0.60
C PRO A 49 13.70 -6.78 1.52
N SER A 50 12.65 -7.59 1.74
CA SER A 50 11.46 -7.21 2.50
C SER A 50 11.25 -8.08 3.73
N SER A 51 11.50 -7.51 4.91
CA SER A 51 11.19 -8.12 6.20
C SER A 51 9.72 -7.88 6.59
N LEU A 52 9.14 -8.79 7.38
CA LEU A 52 7.76 -8.67 7.89
C LEU A 52 7.53 -7.36 8.65
N LEU A 53 8.53 -6.89 9.39
CA LEU A 53 8.48 -5.62 10.10
C LEU A 53 8.35 -4.44 9.12
N VAL A 54 9.16 -4.40 8.07
CA VAL A 54 9.13 -3.31 7.06
C VAL A 54 7.78 -3.23 6.36
N GLY A 55 7.22 -4.39 5.97
CA GLY A 55 5.87 -4.44 5.38
C GLY A 55 4.79 -3.97 6.35
N THR A 56 4.88 -4.35 7.63
CA THR A 56 3.93 -3.93 8.66
C THR A 56 4.01 -2.43 8.93
N PHE A 57 5.22 -1.87 9.03
CA PHE A 57 5.41 -0.43 9.22
C PHE A 57 4.86 0.38 8.04
N ASN A 58 5.11 -0.06 6.80
CA ASN A 58 4.57 0.62 5.62
C ASN A 58 3.02 0.59 5.59
N LEU A 59 2.44 -0.56 5.92
CA LEU A 59 0.98 -0.69 6.03
C LEU A 59 0.43 0.26 7.11
N ILE A 60 1.04 0.30 8.29
CA ILE A 60 0.62 1.20 9.38
C ILE A 60 0.74 2.66 8.96
N ALA A 61 1.86 3.05 8.33
CA ALA A 61 2.07 4.43 7.86
C ALA A 61 0.96 4.86 6.88
N THR A 62 0.54 3.95 6.00
CA THR A 62 -0.53 4.20 5.03
C THR A 62 -1.90 4.30 5.71
N VAL A 63 -2.20 3.42 6.67
CA VAL A 63 -3.49 3.43 7.41
C VAL A 63 -3.61 4.64 8.34
N VAL A 64 -2.55 4.98 9.07
CA VAL A 64 -2.53 6.11 10.00
C VAL A 64 -2.62 7.44 9.25
N GLY A 65 -1.93 7.56 8.10
CA GLY A 65 -1.77 8.74 7.25
C GLY A 65 -2.85 9.82 7.39
N GLY A 66 -3.79 9.88 6.45
CA GLY A 66 -4.85 10.91 6.46
C GLY A 66 -5.95 10.67 7.50
N GLY A 67 -6.13 9.43 7.97
CA GLY A 67 -7.24 9.05 8.85
C GLY A 67 -7.13 9.61 10.28
N VAL A 68 -5.90 9.79 10.78
CA VAL A 68 -5.68 10.31 12.15
C VAL A 68 -6.07 11.78 12.30
N LEU A 69 -6.06 12.57 11.23
CA LEU A 69 -6.44 13.98 11.26
C LEU A 69 -7.93 14.18 11.56
N SER A 70 -8.78 13.24 11.15
CA SER A 70 -10.23 13.29 11.35
C SER A 70 -10.65 12.78 12.74
N LEU A 71 -9.81 11.96 13.35
CA LEU A 71 -10.03 11.28 14.64
C LEU A 71 -10.47 12.25 15.77
N PRO A 72 -9.79 13.39 16.04
CA PRO A 72 -10.22 14.31 17.10
C PRO A 72 -11.62 14.92 16.85
N ILE A 73 -11.95 15.23 15.60
CA ILE A 73 -13.25 15.82 15.23
C ILE A 73 -14.38 14.80 15.43
N VAL A 74 -14.14 13.53 15.09
CA VAL A 74 -15.12 12.45 15.29
C VAL A 74 -15.44 12.27 16.77
N PHE A 75 -14.43 12.29 17.65
CA PHE A 75 -14.65 12.16 19.10
C PHE A 75 -15.43 13.34 19.68
N GLN A 76 -15.19 14.56 19.17
CA GLN A 76 -15.96 15.74 19.58
C GLN A 76 -17.43 15.69 19.13
N LYS A 77 -17.72 15.11 17.95
CA LYS A 77 -19.08 15.10 17.37
C LYS A 77 -19.94 13.91 17.81
N CYS A 78 -19.35 12.73 17.98
CA CYS A 78 -20.05 11.49 18.28
C CYS A 78 -20.13 11.16 19.79
N GLY A 79 -19.34 11.83 20.63
CA GLY A 79 -19.19 11.50 22.04
C GLY A 79 -18.33 10.25 22.26
N ILE A 80 -17.68 10.16 23.42
CA ILE A 80 -16.62 9.17 23.66
C ILE A 80 -17.11 7.72 23.64
N VAL A 81 -18.30 7.44 24.19
CA VAL A 81 -18.84 6.07 24.30
C VAL A 81 -19.22 5.51 22.93
N PHE A 82 -19.92 6.30 22.11
CA PHE A 82 -20.31 5.85 20.77
C PHE A 82 -19.10 5.79 19.83
N ALA A 83 -18.20 6.77 19.88
CA ALA A 83 -16.99 6.78 19.06
C ALA A 83 -16.09 5.55 19.34
N THR A 84 -15.88 5.20 20.62
CA THR A 84 -15.09 4.01 21.00
C THR A 84 -15.73 2.71 20.57
N ALA A 85 -17.05 2.55 20.72
CA ALA A 85 -17.78 1.37 20.25
C ALA A 85 -17.71 1.23 18.71
N ALA A 86 -17.92 2.32 17.98
CA ALA A 86 -17.83 2.33 16.51
C ALA A 86 -16.40 2.02 16.02
N MET A 87 -15.38 2.53 16.72
CA MET A 87 -13.97 2.26 16.43
C MET A 87 -13.59 0.80 16.70
N ALA A 88 -14.13 0.19 17.76
CA ALA A 88 -13.94 -1.24 18.02
C ALA A 88 -14.59 -2.11 16.94
N LEU A 89 -15.80 -1.74 16.48
CA LEU A 89 -16.47 -2.44 15.39
C LEU A 89 -15.69 -2.30 14.08
N SER A 90 -15.24 -1.09 13.73
CA SER A 90 -14.45 -0.87 12.52
C SER A 90 -13.13 -1.62 12.54
N ALA A 91 -12.46 -1.71 13.70
CA ALA A 91 -11.25 -2.51 13.88
C ALA A 91 -11.51 -4.00 13.62
N CYS A 92 -12.61 -4.56 14.15
CA CYS A 92 -13.01 -5.94 13.89
C CYS A 92 -13.28 -6.18 12.40
N THR A 93 -14.08 -5.33 11.76
CA THR A 93 -14.38 -5.43 10.33
C THR A 93 -13.12 -5.31 9.47
N THR A 94 -12.20 -4.40 9.82
CA THR A 94 -10.92 -4.23 9.12
C THR A 94 -10.03 -5.46 9.26
N TYR A 95 -9.95 -6.05 10.45
CA TYR A 95 -9.21 -7.30 10.66
C TYR A 95 -9.77 -8.43 9.79
N LEU A 96 -11.09 -8.64 9.80
CA LEU A 96 -11.74 -9.66 8.95
C LEU A 96 -11.48 -9.40 7.46
N SER A 97 -11.54 -8.13 7.03
CA SER A 97 -11.29 -7.74 5.65
C SER A 97 -9.85 -8.00 5.22
N LEU A 98 -8.88 -7.67 6.08
CA LEU A 98 -7.45 -7.94 5.83
C LEU A 98 -7.17 -9.44 5.75
N VAL A 99 -7.77 -10.26 6.60
CA VAL A 99 -7.62 -11.73 6.56
C VAL A 99 -8.18 -12.28 5.25
N MET A 100 -9.39 -11.87 4.86
CA MET A 100 -10.00 -12.28 3.60
C MET A 100 -9.18 -11.85 2.38
N LEU A 101 -8.66 -10.62 2.40
CA LEU A 101 -7.80 -10.08 1.34
C LEU A 101 -6.46 -10.82 1.25
N CYS A 102 -5.84 -11.15 2.38
CA CYS A 102 -4.61 -11.93 2.42
C CYS A 102 -4.84 -13.34 1.87
N TYR A 103 -5.96 -13.97 2.22
CA TYR A 103 -6.32 -15.29 1.72
C TYR A 103 -6.57 -15.28 0.20
N SER A 104 -7.30 -14.28 -0.31
CA SER A 104 -7.52 -14.14 -1.76
C SER A 104 -6.23 -13.82 -2.50
N SER A 105 -5.36 -12.95 -1.96
CA SER A 105 -4.05 -12.63 -2.53
C SER A 105 -3.17 -13.87 -2.67
N ARG A 106 -3.16 -14.76 -1.67
CA ARG A 106 -2.40 -16.02 -1.73
C ARG A 106 -2.96 -16.99 -2.78
N ARG A 107 -4.27 -17.00 -3.00
CA ARG A 107 -4.94 -17.93 -3.92
C ARG A 107 -4.89 -17.47 -5.38
N ALA A 108 -4.60 -16.21 -5.60
CA ALA A 108 -4.56 -15.57 -6.90
C ALA A 108 -3.35 -15.94 -7.75
N GLY A 109 -2.18 -16.15 -7.14
CA GLY A 109 -0.92 -16.44 -7.83
C GLY A 109 -0.36 -15.27 -8.68
N GLY A 110 -1.21 -14.45 -9.28
CA GLY A 110 -0.85 -13.34 -10.15
C GLY A 110 -0.35 -12.08 -9.41
N SER A 111 0.59 -11.38 -10.05
CA SER A 111 1.23 -10.15 -9.52
C SER A 111 0.31 -8.91 -9.52
N SER A 112 -0.91 -9.03 -10.07
CA SER A 112 -1.84 -7.92 -10.24
C SER A 112 -3.15 -8.14 -9.47
N TYR A 113 -3.65 -7.07 -8.84
CA TYR A 113 -4.91 -7.05 -8.11
C TYR A 113 -6.12 -7.47 -8.97
N GLY A 114 -6.03 -7.29 -10.29
CA GLY A 114 -7.05 -7.74 -11.24
C GLY A 114 -7.13 -9.26 -11.36
N GLU A 115 -5.97 -9.94 -11.40
CA GLU A 115 -5.88 -11.40 -11.49
C GLU A 115 -6.37 -12.08 -10.19
N VAL A 116 -6.11 -11.43 -9.04
CA VAL A 116 -6.65 -11.81 -7.74
C VAL A 116 -8.17 -11.77 -7.71
N MET A 117 -8.77 -10.69 -8.22
CA MET A 117 -10.22 -10.55 -8.24
C MET A 117 -10.89 -11.46 -9.27
N ARG A 118 -10.24 -11.70 -10.42
CA ARG A 118 -10.72 -12.64 -11.44
C ARG A 118 -10.74 -14.07 -10.92
N SER A 119 -9.70 -14.48 -10.18
CA SER A 119 -9.60 -15.80 -9.55
C SER A 119 -10.62 -15.99 -8.41
N ALA A 120 -10.90 -14.93 -7.62
CA ALA A 120 -11.77 -15.02 -6.45
C ALA A 120 -13.28 -14.86 -6.75
N PHE A 121 -13.66 -13.98 -7.68
CA PHE A 121 -15.07 -13.60 -7.93
C PHE A 121 -15.47 -13.62 -9.42
N GLY A 122 -14.55 -13.93 -10.34
CA GLY A 122 -14.79 -13.97 -11.78
C GLY A 122 -14.51 -12.64 -12.51
N GLU A 123 -14.57 -12.65 -13.86
CA GLU A 123 -14.19 -11.51 -14.72
C GLU A 123 -14.95 -10.21 -14.47
N ARG A 124 -16.23 -10.27 -14.08
CA ARG A 124 -17.05 -9.07 -13.88
C ARG A 124 -16.70 -8.33 -12.57
N ALA A 125 -16.24 -9.07 -11.57
CA ALA A 125 -15.87 -8.50 -10.28
C ALA A 125 -14.50 -7.78 -10.35
N GLU A 126 -13.58 -8.27 -11.19
CA GLU A 126 -12.31 -7.59 -11.48
C GLU A 126 -12.52 -6.14 -11.93
N GLU A 127 -13.39 -5.95 -12.92
CA GLU A 127 -13.62 -4.62 -13.50
C GLU A 127 -14.34 -3.67 -12.53
N LEU A 128 -15.28 -4.18 -11.73
CA LEU A 128 -15.97 -3.39 -10.70
C LEU A 128 -14.98 -2.91 -9.63
N VAL A 129 -14.11 -3.80 -9.15
CA VAL A 129 -13.14 -3.46 -8.11
C VAL A 129 -12.07 -2.51 -8.65
N ALA A 130 -11.63 -2.67 -9.89
CA ALA A 130 -10.73 -1.72 -10.55
C ALA A 130 -11.36 -0.31 -10.61
N TRP A 131 -12.64 -0.22 -10.97
CA TRP A 131 -13.39 1.05 -10.95
C TRP A 131 -13.49 1.65 -9.55
N LEU A 132 -13.76 0.83 -8.53
CA LEU A 132 -13.85 1.27 -7.15
C LEU A 132 -12.50 1.83 -6.65
N LEU A 133 -11.39 1.13 -6.95
CA LEU A 133 -10.05 1.60 -6.62
C LEU A 133 -9.70 2.91 -7.33
N PHE A 134 -10.10 3.05 -8.59
CA PHE A 134 -9.89 4.29 -9.35
C PHE A 134 -10.60 5.48 -8.69
N VAL A 135 -11.88 5.33 -8.35
CA VAL A 135 -12.65 6.38 -7.65
C VAL A 135 -12.06 6.68 -6.27
N PHE A 136 -11.62 5.64 -5.54
CA PHE A 136 -10.95 5.79 -4.25
C PHE A 136 -9.65 6.62 -4.38
N LEU A 137 -8.79 6.30 -5.35
CA LEU A 137 -7.56 7.04 -5.62
C LEU A 137 -7.83 8.50 -6.00
N LEU A 138 -8.87 8.77 -6.80
CA LEU A 138 -9.29 10.14 -7.10
C LEU A 138 -9.69 10.91 -5.84
N PHE A 139 -10.45 10.28 -4.94
CA PHE A 139 -10.84 10.91 -3.67
C PHE A 139 -9.61 11.22 -2.80
N VAL A 140 -8.64 10.30 -2.76
CA VAL A 140 -7.37 10.51 -2.05
C VAL A 140 -6.58 11.68 -2.63
N ILE A 141 -6.50 11.81 -3.97
CA ILE A 141 -5.84 12.95 -4.63
C ILE A 141 -6.51 14.28 -4.25
N VAL A 142 -7.85 14.33 -4.26
CA VAL A 142 -8.60 15.52 -3.84
C VAL A 142 -8.34 15.83 -2.37
N GLY A 143 -8.33 14.81 -1.49
CA GLY A 143 -8.01 14.95 -0.08
C GLY A 143 -6.61 15.53 0.16
N TYR A 144 -5.60 15.05 -0.57
CA TYR A 144 -4.25 15.60 -0.50
C TYR A 144 -4.17 17.05 -1.00
N MET A 145 -4.92 17.41 -2.05
CA MET A 145 -4.97 18.81 -2.52
C MET A 145 -5.57 19.75 -1.48
N VAL A 146 -6.61 19.31 -0.75
CA VAL A 146 -7.19 20.08 0.36
C VAL A 146 -6.19 20.20 1.51
N LEU A 147 -5.53 19.10 1.87
CA LEU A 147 -4.54 19.06 2.95
C LEU A 147 -3.34 19.98 2.64
N ILE A 148 -2.83 19.98 1.41
CA ILE A 148 -1.76 20.89 0.99
C ILE A 148 -2.22 22.35 1.09
N ARG A 149 -3.45 22.68 0.69
CA ARG A 149 -4.00 24.05 0.84
C ARG A 149 -4.07 24.47 2.31
N ASP A 150 -4.50 23.56 3.18
CA ASP A 150 -4.61 23.80 4.62
C ASP A 150 -3.23 24.04 5.27
N ILE A 151 -2.18 23.37 4.78
CA ILE A 151 -0.80 23.57 5.23
C ILE A 151 -0.15 24.81 4.60
N TRP A 152 -0.45 25.12 3.34
CA TRP A 152 0.19 26.20 2.59
C TRP A 152 -0.17 27.58 3.14
N THR A 153 -1.44 27.80 3.48
CA THR A 153 -1.94 29.08 4.01
C THR A 153 -1.17 29.55 5.26
N PRO A 154 -1.04 28.75 6.35
CA PRO A 154 -0.27 29.17 7.52
C PRO A 154 1.24 29.26 7.25
N LEU A 155 1.80 28.44 6.36
CA LEU A 155 3.23 28.51 6.02
C LEU A 155 3.58 29.80 5.26
N ALA A 156 2.75 30.21 4.30
CA ALA A 156 2.95 31.44 3.54
C ALA A 156 2.91 32.67 4.44
N LEU A 157 2.00 32.70 5.42
CA LEU A 157 1.90 33.77 6.42
C LEU A 157 3.10 33.81 7.36
N LEU A 158 3.72 32.66 7.68
CA LEU A 158 4.90 32.59 8.55
C LEU A 158 6.20 32.99 7.82
N VAL A 159 6.33 32.65 6.53
CA VAL A 159 7.53 32.89 5.71
C VAL A 159 7.62 34.32 5.17
N LEU A 160 6.49 34.99 4.95
CA LEU A 160 6.46 36.40 4.52
C LEU A 160 5.77 37.32 5.55
N PRO A 161 6.36 37.57 6.73
CA PRO A 161 5.87 38.59 7.66
C PRO A 161 5.83 39.99 7.04
N SER A 162 6.70 40.26 6.06
CA SER A 162 6.96 41.57 5.46
C SER A 162 6.11 41.90 4.22
N ALA A 163 5.21 41.01 3.80
CA ALA A 163 4.27 41.29 2.70
C ALA A 163 2.79 41.26 3.15
N ASN A 164 2.56 41.20 4.46
CA ASN A 164 1.24 41.08 5.08
C ASN A 164 0.35 42.32 4.88
N GLU A 165 0.92 43.51 4.69
CA GLU A 165 0.13 44.74 4.54
C GLU A 165 -0.48 44.91 3.14
N ASP A 166 0.13 44.35 2.09
CA ASP A 166 -0.34 44.53 0.70
C ASP A 166 -1.32 43.43 0.24
N TYR A 167 -1.22 42.20 0.75
CA TYR A 167 -2.08 41.09 0.34
C TYR A 167 -3.44 41.04 1.04
N VAL A 168 -3.55 41.61 2.25
CA VAL A 168 -4.84 41.72 2.97
C VAL A 168 -5.78 42.73 2.29
N LEU A 169 -5.23 43.76 1.63
CA LEU A 169 -6.02 44.72 0.84
C LEU A 169 -6.50 44.16 -0.51
N LEU A 170 -5.86 43.11 -1.05
CA LEU A 170 -6.20 42.52 -2.34
C LEU A 170 -7.22 41.37 -2.27
N GLY A 171 -7.66 40.96 -1.07
CA GLY A 171 -8.80 40.04 -0.91
C GLY A 171 -8.57 38.63 -1.48
N ILE A 172 -7.31 38.18 -1.53
CA ILE A 172 -6.93 36.81 -1.93
C ILE A 172 -6.48 36.04 -0.69
N VAL A 173 -7.33 36.01 0.35
CA VAL A 173 -7.44 34.96 1.38
C VAL A 173 -8.89 34.91 1.81
#